data_AF-A0A519YBI0-F1
#
_entry.id   AF-A0A519YBI0-F1
#
_cell.length_a   1.000
_cell.length_b   1.000
_cell.length_c   1.000
_cell.angle_alpha   90.00
_cell.angle_beta   90.00
_cell.angle_gamma   90.00
#
_symmetry.space_group_name_H-M   'P 1'
#
loop_
_entity.id
_entity.type
_entity.pdbx_description
1 polymer ?
#
loop_
_entity_poly.entity_id
_entity_poly.type
_entity_poly.pdbx_seq_one_letter_code
_entity_poly.pdbx_strand_id
1 'polypeptide(L)'
;QYQQGVTSIETPLEEVWRGRAGVCQDFTHLLTYLLRLIGLPARYVSGYVCPREEGVRGAGATHAWVEVYVPFYGWLGLDPTNNCIVNDGHVRMAIGRNFADCTPVKGTYKGTGAHTLEVSVHIENGQPILGNQVPDAPVYVQQSPAALAPPLNSYRKYLDWEQQQQQQQQQ
;
A
#
# COMPACT_ATOMS: atom_id res chain seq x y z
N GLN A 1 -6.08 8.59 -17.22
CA GLN A 1 -6.43 7.26 -17.74
C GLN A 1 -5.88 6.23 -16.77
N TYR A 2 -6.68 5.25 -16.36
CA TYR A 2 -6.19 4.21 -15.44
C TYR A 2 -5.26 3.25 -16.19
N GLN A 3 -4.02 3.12 -15.72
CA GLN A 3 -3.02 2.22 -16.30
C GLN A 3 -2.10 1.71 -15.18
N GLN A 4 -1.90 0.40 -15.12
CA GLN A 4 -0.98 -0.21 -14.15
C GLN A 4 0.45 -0.19 -14.68
N GLY A 5 1.44 -0.10 -13.77
CA GLY A 5 2.87 -0.16 -14.11
C GLY A 5 3.49 1.13 -14.67
N VAL A 6 2.71 2.21 -14.82
CA VAL A 6 3.23 3.51 -15.28
C VAL A 6 3.73 4.41 -14.16
N THR A 7 3.37 4.10 -12.92
CA THR A 7 3.72 4.87 -11.72
C THR A 7 4.13 3.93 -10.59
N SER A 8 4.85 4.47 -9.61
CA SER A 8 5.17 3.83 -8.34
C SER A 8 4.73 4.72 -7.17
N ILE A 9 4.83 4.19 -5.94
CA ILE A 9 4.63 4.95 -4.70
C ILE A 9 5.54 6.18 -4.55
N GLU A 10 6.62 6.26 -5.32
CA GLU A 10 7.56 7.37 -5.29
C GLU A 10 7.32 8.38 -6.43
N THR A 11 6.41 8.09 -7.38
CA THR A 11 6.15 8.98 -8.52
C THR A 11 5.59 10.33 -8.05
N PRO A 12 6.24 11.46 -8.39
CA PRO A 12 5.73 12.78 -8.04
C PRO A 12 4.39 13.10 -8.70
N LEU A 13 3.52 13.82 -7.99
CA LEU A 13 2.19 14.18 -8.49
C LEU A 13 2.21 15.02 -9.78
N GLU A 14 3.24 15.84 -9.97
CA GLU A 14 3.44 16.63 -11.18
C GLU A 14 3.64 15.74 -12.42
N GLU A 15 4.36 14.62 -12.26
CA GLU A 15 4.58 13.66 -13.33
C GLU A 15 3.29 12.96 -13.72
N VAL A 16 2.50 12.52 -12.73
CA VAL A 16 1.15 11.96 -12.94
C VAL A 16 0.27 12.95 -13.69
N TRP A 17 0.27 14.23 -13.26
CA TRP A 17 -0.53 15.28 -13.89
C TRP A 17 -0.18 15.47 -15.37
N ARG A 18 1.12 15.52 -15.68
CA ARG A 18 1.62 15.67 -17.05
C ARG A 18 1.37 14.43 -17.90
N GLY A 19 1.61 13.24 -17.35
CA GLY A 19 1.42 11.95 -18.03
C GLY A 19 -0.04 11.58 -18.23
N ARG A 20 -0.95 12.13 -17.43
CA ARG A 20 -2.41 11.84 -17.46
C ARG A 20 -2.73 10.35 -17.34
N ALA A 21 -1.84 9.56 -16.76
CA ALA A 21 -1.97 8.13 -16.56
C ALA A 21 -1.45 7.74 -15.18
N GLY A 22 -2.06 6.73 -14.56
CA GLY A 22 -1.72 6.28 -13.21
C GLY A 22 -2.72 5.26 -12.68
N VAL A 23 -2.57 4.92 -11.40
CA VAL A 23 -3.43 3.98 -10.67
C VAL A 23 -4.34 4.71 -9.67
N CYS A 24 -5.15 3.95 -8.92
CA CYS A 24 -6.13 4.50 -7.97
C CYS A 24 -5.50 5.40 -6.90
N GLN A 25 -4.29 5.04 -6.45
CA GLN A 25 -3.48 5.85 -5.55
C GLN A 25 -3.24 7.25 -6.13
N ASP A 26 -2.81 7.34 -7.39
CA ASP A 26 -2.42 8.59 -8.02
C ASP A 26 -3.60 9.54 -8.20
N PHE A 27 -4.74 9.02 -8.66
CA PHE A 27 -5.97 9.81 -8.79
C PHE A 27 -6.49 10.29 -7.44
N THR A 28 -6.38 9.44 -6.42
CA THR A 28 -6.77 9.81 -5.06
C THR A 28 -5.87 10.90 -4.49
N HIS A 29 -4.56 10.81 -4.67
CA HIS A 29 -3.63 11.86 -4.28
C HIS A 29 -3.93 13.17 -4.99
N LEU A 30 -4.15 13.11 -6.32
CA LEU A 30 -4.43 14.29 -7.12
C LEU A 30 -5.69 15.00 -6.65
N LEU A 31 -6.80 14.27 -6.50
CA LEU A 31 -8.05 14.86 -6.05
C LEU A 31 -7.95 15.38 -4.60
N THR A 32 -7.28 14.64 -3.71
CA THR A 32 -7.01 15.08 -2.33
C THR A 32 -6.24 16.40 -2.31
N TYR A 33 -5.22 16.53 -3.16
CA TYR A 33 -4.41 17.74 -3.25
C TYR A 33 -5.22 18.93 -3.80
N LEU A 34 -5.97 18.72 -4.88
CA LEU A 34 -6.82 19.76 -5.48
C LEU A 34 -7.88 20.28 -4.51
N LEU A 35 -8.53 19.39 -3.74
CA LEU A 35 -9.50 19.78 -2.72
C LEU A 35 -8.86 20.63 -1.60
N ARG A 36 -7.67 20.23 -1.13
CA ARG A 36 -6.94 21.00 -0.11
C ARG A 36 -6.48 22.35 -0.63
N LEU A 37 -6.09 22.46 -1.89
CA LEU A 37 -5.70 23.73 -2.51
C LEU A 37 -6.83 24.76 -2.51
N ILE A 38 -8.08 24.30 -2.67
CA ILE A 38 -9.27 25.18 -2.61
C ILE A 38 -9.82 25.35 -1.19
N GLY A 39 -9.07 24.93 -0.17
CA GLY A 39 -9.44 25.11 1.24
C GLY A 39 -10.44 24.08 1.79
N LEU A 40 -10.77 23.02 1.04
CA LEU A 40 -11.65 21.97 1.53
C LEU A 40 -10.86 20.93 2.34
N PRO A 41 -11.29 20.60 3.58
CA PRO A 41 -10.68 19.52 4.33
C PRO A 41 -10.92 18.20 3.60
N ALA A 42 -9.82 17.55 3.17
CA ALA A 42 -9.86 16.27 2.49
C ALA A 42 -8.87 15.29 3.12
N ARG A 43 -9.24 14.01 3.18
CA ARG A 43 -8.43 12.90 3.73
C ARG A 43 -8.33 11.76 2.73
N TYR A 44 -7.17 11.13 2.72
CA TYR A 44 -6.89 9.95 1.91
C TYR A 44 -7.46 8.73 2.62
N VAL A 45 -8.12 7.86 1.86
CA VAL A 45 -8.70 6.62 2.38
C VAL A 45 -8.17 5.44 1.60
N SER A 46 -7.76 4.41 2.33
CA SER A 46 -7.31 3.12 1.79
C SER A 46 -8.26 2.03 2.25
N GLY A 47 -8.57 1.09 1.38
CA GLY A 47 -9.50 0.03 1.67
C GLY A 47 -9.66 -0.93 0.51
N TYR A 48 -10.88 -1.44 0.35
CA TYR A 48 -11.21 -2.33 -0.74
C TYR A 48 -12.54 -1.94 -1.37
N VAL A 49 -12.71 -2.27 -2.65
CA VAL A 49 -13.98 -2.12 -3.36
C VAL A 49 -14.50 -3.49 -3.77
N CYS A 50 -15.76 -3.74 -3.49
CA CYS A 50 -16.39 -4.99 -3.87
C CYS A 50 -16.84 -4.93 -5.34
N PRO A 51 -16.54 -5.95 -6.16
CA PRO A 51 -17.05 -6.04 -7.53
C PRO A 51 -18.55 -6.27 -7.48
N ARG A 52 -19.33 -5.19 -7.53
CA ARG A 52 -20.79 -5.24 -7.53
C ARG A 52 -21.38 -5.23 -8.95
N GLU A 53 -20.60 -4.73 -9.90
CA GLU A 53 -20.91 -4.62 -11.33
C GLU A 53 -19.66 -4.98 -12.14
N GLU A 54 -19.85 -5.51 -13.36
CA GLU A 54 -18.74 -5.72 -14.29
C GLU A 54 -18.01 -4.39 -14.55
N GLY A 55 -16.69 -4.34 -14.32
CA GLY A 55 -15.86 -3.20 -14.70
C GLY A 55 -15.41 -2.24 -13.59
N VAL A 56 -15.70 -2.53 -12.31
CA VAL A 56 -15.09 -1.78 -11.19
C VAL A 56 -13.57 -1.98 -11.18
N ARG A 57 -12.82 -0.88 -11.35
CA ARG A 57 -11.35 -0.91 -11.30
C ARG A 57 -10.89 -1.02 -9.86
N GLY A 58 -9.93 -1.92 -9.61
CA GLY A 58 -9.38 -2.19 -8.28
C GLY A 58 -10.11 -3.28 -7.49
N ALA A 59 -11.05 -4.00 -8.11
CA ALA A 59 -11.66 -5.18 -7.48
C ALA A 59 -10.61 -6.25 -7.17
N GLY A 60 -10.63 -6.80 -5.96
CA GLY A 60 -9.72 -7.86 -5.51
C GLY A 60 -8.32 -7.40 -5.07
N ALA A 61 -8.02 -6.09 -5.14
CA ALA A 61 -6.78 -5.50 -4.64
C ALA A 61 -7.09 -4.31 -3.71
N THR A 62 -6.07 -3.81 -3.01
CA THR A 62 -6.20 -2.58 -2.22
C THR A 62 -6.60 -1.41 -3.13
N HIS A 63 -7.64 -0.69 -2.74
CA HIS A 63 -8.18 0.46 -3.44
C HIS A 63 -8.02 1.74 -2.60
N ALA A 64 -8.11 2.89 -3.27
CA ALA A 64 -8.00 4.19 -2.62
C ALA A 64 -9.02 5.17 -3.17
N TRP A 65 -9.51 6.04 -2.29
CA TRP A 65 -10.44 7.12 -2.60
C TRP A 65 -10.24 8.31 -1.63
N VAL A 66 -10.88 9.44 -1.93
CA VAL A 66 -10.80 10.64 -1.08
C VAL A 66 -12.09 10.82 -0.31
N GLU A 67 -12.00 11.34 0.90
CA GLU A 67 -13.15 11.87 1.63
C GLU A 67 -12.99 13.36 1.85
N VAL A 68 -14.01 14.13 1.50
CA VAL A 68 -14.08 15.58 1.67
C VAL A 68 -15.10 15.92 2.76
N TYR A 69 -14.76 16.86 3.64
CA TYR A 69 -15.68 17.31 4.68
C TYR A 69 -16.62 18.39 4.13
N VAL A 70 -17.91 18.11 4.19
CA VAL A 70 -18.98 19.02 3.79
C VAL A 70 -19.74 19.44 5.06
N PRO A 71 -19.85 20.75 5.37
CA PRO A 71 -20.60 21.22 6.52
C PRO A 71 -22.02 20.65 6.56
N PHE A 72 -22.48 20.25 7.74
CA PHE A 72 -23.81 19.66 8.00
C PHE A 72 -24.08 18.27 7.37
N TYR A 73 -23.23 17.82 6.44
CA TYR A 73 -23.30 16.48 5.84
C TYR A 73 -22.27 15.52 6.48
N GLY A 74 -21.07 16.02 6.80
CA GLY A 74 -19.95 15.21 7.28
C GLY A 74 -18.98 14.83 6.16
N TRP A 75 -18.37 13.65 6.26
CA TRP A 75 -17.39 13.18 5.28
C TRP A 75 -18.07 12.51 4.08
N LEU A 76 -17.95 13.13 2.91
CA LEU A 76 -18.41 12.60 1.63
C LEU A 76 -17.24 11.89 0.91
N GLY A 77 -17.41 10.61 0.59
CA GLY A 77 -16.41 9.86 -0.16
C GLY A 77 -16.58 10.01 -1.67
N LEU A 78 -15.49 10.24 -2.38
CA LEU A 78 -15.40 10.36 -3.84
C LEU A 78 -14.33 9.41 -4.36
N ASP A 79 -14.69 8.54 -5.31
CA ASP A 79 -13.76 7.66 -6.00
C ASP A 79 -13.43 8.22 -7.40
N PRO A 80 -12.27 8.88 -7.57
CA PRO A 80 -11.87 9.42 -8.87
C PRO A 80 -11.47 8.35 -9.89
N THR A 81 -11.22 7.11 -9.45
CA THR A 81 -10.81 6.00 -10.32
C THR A 81 -12.01 5.44 -11.08
N ASN A 82 -13.12 5.28 -10.36
CA ASN A 82 -14.39 4.76 -10.87
C ASN A 82 -15.42 5.85 -11.18
N ASN A 83 -15.07 7.13 -10.94
CA ASN A 83 -15.93 8.29 -11.18
C ASN A 83 -17.30 8.17 -10.49
N CYS A 84 -17.29 7.82 -9.21
CA CYS A 84 -18.51 7.59 -8.44
C CYS A 84 -18.41 8.14 -7.01
N ILE A 85 -19.57 8.25 -6.36
CA ILE A 85 -19.66 8.49 -4.92
C ILE A 85 -19.46 7.16 -4.21
N VAL A 86 -18.67 7.19 -3.14
CA VAL A 86 -18.40 6.03 -2.28
C VAL A 86 -19.70 5.53 -1.67
N ASN A 87 -19.93 4.23 -1.79
CA ASN A 87 -21.13 3.54 -1.32
C ASN A 87 -20.77 2.35 -0.41
N ASP A 88 -21.76 1.52 -0.10
CA ASP A 88 -21.64 0.30 0.70
C ASP A 88 -20.73 -0.78 0.06
N GLY A 89 -20.38 -0.65 -1.22
CA GLY A 89 -19.35 -1.46 -1.86
C GLY A 89 -17.92 -1.08 -1.50
N HIS A 90 -17.70 0.03 -0.78
CA HIS A 90 -16.37 0.50 -0.39
C HIS A 90 -16.10 0.19 1.08
N VAL A 91 -15.21 -0.77 1.33
CA VAL A 91 -14.82 -1.20 2.67
C VAL A 91 -13.59 -0.42 3.10
N ARG A 92 -13.79 0.54 3.99
CA ARG A 92 -12.72 1.39 4.55
C ARG A 92 -11.81 0.59 5.49
N MET A 93 -10.49 0.68 5.29
CA MET A 93 -9.48 0.04 6.17
C MET A 93 -8.63 1.06 6.94
N ALA A 94 -8.18 2.12 6.26
CA ALA A 94 -7.32 3.14 6.85
C ALA A 94 -7.65 4.54 6.32
N ILE A 95 -7.36 5.56 7.14
CA ILE A 95 -7.55 6.97 6.80
C ILE A 95 -6.30 7.72 7.22
N GLY A 96 -5.86 8.66 6.39
CA GLY A 96 -4.67 9.46 6.66
C GLY A 96 -4.57 10.69 5.78
N ARG A 97 -3.43 11.37 5.85
CA ARG A 97 -3.20 12.56 5.00
C ARG A 97 -2.84 12.16 3.57
N ASN A 98 -2.19 11.02 3.41
CA ASN A 98 -1.66 10.50 2.15
C ASN A 98 -1.40 8.98 2.28
N PHE A 99 -0.91 8.34 1.22
CA PHE A 99 -0.63 6.90 1.21
C PHE A 99 0.32 6.41 2.33
N ALA A 100 1.30 7.22 2.75
CA ALA A 100 2.27 6.82 3.79
C ALA A 100 1.66 6.67 5.20
N ASP A 101 0.52 7.34 5.43
CA ASP A 101 -0.29 7.17 6.64
C ASP A 101 -1.20 5.93 6.56
N CYS A 102 -1.41 5.36 5.36
CA CYS A 102 -2.39 4.31 5.07
C CYS A 102 -1.79 3.04 4.45
N THR A 103 -0.47 2.88 4.46
CA THR A 103 0.21 1.77 3.80
C THR A 103 -0.24 0.43 4.40
N PRO A 104 -0.71 -0.53 3.58
CA PRO A 104 -1.32 -1.77 4.07
C PRO A 104 -0.35 -2.68 4.82
N VAL A 105 0.95 -2.60 4.49
CA VAL A 105 2.03 -3.30 5.22
C VAL A 105 3.02 -2.24 5.72
N LYS A 106 3.15 -2.12 7.04
CA LYS A 106 4.08 -1.19 7.68
C LYS A 106 4.75 -1.88 8.85
N GLY A 107 6.08 -1.93 8.83
CA GLY A 107 6.86 -2.57 9.88
C GLY A 107 8.33 -2.63 9.52
N THR A 108 9.16 -3.00 10.49
CA THR A 108 10.57 -3.28 10.27
C THR A 108 10.88 -4.64 10.84
N TYR A 109 11.35 -5.56 10.00
CA TYR A 109 11.85 -6.85 10.46
C TYR A 109 13.33 -6.71 10.81
N LYS A 110 13.72 -7.28 11.96
CA LYS A 110 15.13 -7.42 12.36
C LYS A 110 15.44 -8.90 12.58
N GLY A 111 16.17 -9.49 11.65
CA GLY A 111 16.59 -10.90 11.69
C GLY A 111 17.30 -11.25 10.39
N THR A 112 17.94 -12.42 10.36
CA THR A 112 18.74 -12.87 9.20
C THR A 112 18.16 -14.06 8.47
N GLY A 113 17.00 -14.55 8.90
CA GLY A 113 16.27 -15.61 8.22
C GLY A 113 15.55 -15.06 6.99
N ALA A 114 15.52 -15.88 5.92
CA ALA A 114 14.59 -15.66 4.82
C ALA A 114 13.16 -15.72 5.36
N HIS A 115 12.29 -14.84 4.85
CA HIS A 115 10.89 -14.82 5.23
C HIS A 115 10.04 -14.43 4.03
N THR A 116 8.85 -15.02 4.01
CA THR A 116 7.81 -14.78 3.01
C THR A 116 6.57 -14.29 3.74
N LEU A 117 6.07 -13.11 3.37
CA LEU A 117 4.76 -12.61 3.81
C LEU A 117 3.75 -12.87 2.70
N GLU A 118 2.68 -13.56 3.05
CA GLU A 118 1.61 -13.98 2.15
C GLU A 118 0.29 -13.37 2.60
N VAL A 119 -0.41 -12.65 1.71
CA VAL A 119 -1.68 -12.00 2.02
C VAL A 119 -2.71 -12.28 0.92
N SER A 120 -3.90 -12.73 1.34
CA SER A 120 -5.09 -12.91 0.50
C SER A 120 -6.27 -12.15 1.09
N VAL A 121 -7.01 -11.44 0.24
CA VAL A 121 -8.26 -10.76 0.62
C VAL A 121 -9.38 -11.25 -0.27
N HIS A 122 -10.47 -11.68 0.34
CA HIS A 122 -11.69 -12.08 -0.35
C HIS A 122 -12.83 -11.12 -0.01
N ILE A 123 -13.60 -10.72 -1.01
CA ILE A 123 -14.70 -9.76 -0.86
C ILE A 123 -15.89 -10.29 -1.65
N GLU A 124 -17.03 -10.41 -0.97
CA GLU A 124 -18.27 -10.95 -1.54
C GLU A 124 -19.43 -10.00 -1.27
N ASN A 125 -20.33 -9.87 -2.24
CA ASN A 125 -21.57 -9.07 -2.13
C ASN A 125 -22.82 -9.95 -1.91
N GLY A 126 -22.66 -11.18 -1.40
CA GLY A 126 -23.77 -12.12 -1.15
C GLY A 126 -24.42 -12.71 -2.41
N GLN A 127 -24.01 -12.26 -3.61
CA GLN A 127 -24.27 -12.95 -4.87
C GLN A 127 -23.05 -13.82 -5.20
N PRO A 128 -23.22 -15.12 -5.48
CA PRO A 128 -22.09 -15.95 -5.89
C PRO A 128 -21.58 -15.44 -7.24
N ILE A 129 -20.39 -14.85 -7.25
CA ILE A 129 -19.67 -14.55 -8.49
C ILE A 129 -19.25 -15.92 -9.06
N LEU A 130 -19.94 -16.37 -10.10
CA LEU A 130 -19.64 -17.63 -10.77
C LEU A 130 -18.20 -17.56 -11.32
N GLY A 131 -17.25 -18.22 -10.66
CA GLY A 131 -15.84 -18.24 -11.07
C GLY A 131 -14.86 -17.47 -10.18
N ASN A 132 -15.30 -16.77 -9.12
CA ASN A 132 -14.39 -16.34 -8.05
C ASN A 132 -14.10 -17.56 -7.15
N GLN A 133 -13.18 -18.40 -7.58
CA GLN A 133 -12.48 -19.26 -6.62
C GLN A 133 -11.63 -18.34 -5.75
N VAL A 134 -11.72 -18.48 -4.42
CA VAL A 134 -10.72 -17.90 -3.52
C VAL A 134 -9.37 -18.33 -4.08
N PRO A 135 -8.45 -17.40 -4.42
CA PRO A 135 -7.15 -17.82 -4.92
C PRO A 135 -6.50 -18.73 -3.88
N ASP A 136 -6.20 -19.97 -4.26
CA ASP A 136 -5.48 -20.93 -3.40
C ASP A 136 -4.08 -20.40 -3.02
N ALA A 137 -3.59 -19.38 -3.75
CA ALA A 137 -2.32 -18.72 -3.55
C ALA A 137 -2.48 -17.25 -3.12
N PRO A 138 -1.57 -16.73 -2.28
CA PRO A 138 -1.54 -15.32 -1.89
C PRO A 138 -1.37 -14.37 -3.08
N VAL A 139 -2.19 -13.32 -3.09
CA VAL A 139 -2.17 -12.26 -4.11
C VAL A 139 -0.99 -11.32 -3.92
N TYR A 140 -0.50 -11.18 -2.68
CA TYR A 140 0.71 -10.45 -2.35
C TYR A 140 1.72 -11.36 -1.66
N VAL A 141 2.91 -11.47 -2.26
CA VAL A 141 4.05 -12.19 -1.72
C VAL A 141 5.23 -11.25 -1.61
N GLN A 142 5.67 -10.94 -0.39
CA GLN A 142 6.94 -10.24 -0.16
C GLN A 142 7.97 -11.23 0.35
N GLN A 143 9.01 -11.46 -0.44
CA GLN A 143 10.18 -12.25 -0.05
C GLN A 143 11.32 -11.31 0.32
N SER A 144 11.87 -11.50 1.51
CA SER A 144 13.14 -10.88 1.86
C SER A 144 14.22 -11.97 1.83
N PRO A 145 15.25 -11.85 0.99
CA PRO A 145 16.32 -12.83 0.93
C PRO A 145 17.06 -12.90 2.26
N ALA A 146 17.54 -14.10 2.62
CA ALA A 146 18.49 -14.26 3.72
C ALA A 146 19.73 -13.39 3.43
N ALA A 147 20.29 -12.78 4.48
CA ALA A 147 21.51 -12.00 4.34
C ALA A 147 22.62 -12.88 3.70
N LEU A 148 23.23 -12.40 2.61
CA LEU A 148 24.29 -13.10 1.88
C LEU A 148 25.55 -13.38 2.73
N ALA A 149 25.65 -12.74 3.89
CA ALA A 149 26.68 -12.97 4.88
C ALA A 149 26.05 -13.19 6.27
N PRO A 150 26.63 -14.07 7.12
CA PRO A 150 26.19 -14.16 8.50
C PRO A 150 26.29 -12.79 9.17
N PRO A 151 25.29 -12.38 9.98
CA PRO A 151 25.34 -11.08 10.65
C PRO A 151 26.57 -11.03 11.56
N LEU A 152 27.44 -10.05 11.33
CA LEU A 152 28.46 -9.66 12.31
C LEU A 152 27.76 -8.97 13.48
N ASN A 153 27.25 -9.77 14.41
CA ASN A 153 26.76 -9.24 15.68
C ASN A 153 27.95 -8.78 16.55
N SER A 154 27.67 -7.93 17.54
CA SER A 154 28.70 -7.35 18.43
C SER A 154 29.54 -8.42 19.14
N TYR A 155 28.96 -9.59 19.43
CA TYR A 155 29.67 -10.71 20.06
C TYR A 155 30.74 -11.31 19.14
N ARG A 156 30.45 -11.53 17.86
CA ARG A 156 31.46 -11.99 16.88
C ARG A 156 32.56 -10.97 16.67
N LYS A 157 32.22 -9.67 16.59
CA LYS A 157 33.22 -8.59 16.55
C LYS A 157 34.14 -8.59 17.77
N TYR A 158 33.60 -8.89 18.96
CA TYR A 158 34.37 -9.01 20.19
C TYR A 158 35.34 -10.19 20.13
N LEU A 159 34.90 -11.36 19.67
CA LEU A 159 35.77 -12.53 19.51
C LEU A 159 36.90 -12.28 18.49
N ASP A 160 36.60 -11.64 17.35
CA ASP A 160 37.62 -11.28 16.36
C ASP A 160 38.64 -10.29 16.94
N TRP A 161 38.18 -9.33 17.76
CA TRP A 161 39.03 -8.36 18.44
C TRP A 161 39.95 -9.04 19.48
N GLU A 162 39.43 -9.95 20.29
CA GLU A 162 40.24 -10.76 21.22
C GLU A 162 41.29 -11.59 20.48
N GLN A 163 40.90 -12.19 19.35
CA GLN A 163 41.80 -13.02 18.55
C GLN A 163 42.93 -12.18 17.91
N GLN A 164 42.63 -10.97 17.44
CA GLN A 164 43.64 -10.02 16.96
C GLN A 164 44.58 -9.54 18.08
N GLN A 165 44.05 -9.27 19.27
CA GLN A 165 44.87 -8.91 20.44
C GLN A 165 45.83 -10.05 20.83
N GLN A 166 45.38 -11.30 20.83
CA GLN A 166 46.24 -12.45 21.10
C GLN A 166 47.34 -12.65 20.06
N GLN A 167 47.04 -12.41 18.77
CA GLN A 167 48.05 -12.50 17.70
C GLN A 167 49.12 -11.41 17.81
N GLN A 168 48.75 -10.19 18.23
CA GLN A 168 49.69 -9.09 18.44
C GLN A 168 50.63 -9.32 19.64
N GLN A 169 50.21 -10.10 20.64
CA GLN A 169 51.05 -10.43 21.80
C GLN A 169 52.04 -11.58 21.55
N GLN A 170 51.92 -12.28 20.42
CA GLN A 170 52.80 -13.39 20.03
C GLN A 170 53.87 -13.00 18.99
N GLN A 171 53.95 -11.71 18.62
CA GLN A 171 55.04 -11.11 17.82
C GLN A 171 55.92 -10.23 18.70
#